data_AF-A0A970Y046-F1
#
_entry.id   AF-A0A970Y046-F1
#
_cell.length_a   1.000
_cell.length_b   1.000
_cell.length_c   1.000
_cell.angle_alpha   90.00
_cell.angle_beta   90.00
_cell.angle_gamma   90.00
#
_symmetry.space_group_name_H-M   'P 1'
#
loop_
_entity.id
_entity.type
_entity.pdbx_description
1 polymer ?
#
loop_
_entity_poly.entity_id
_entity_poly.type
_entity_poly.pdbx_seq_one_letter_code
_entity_poly.pdbx_strand_id
1 'polypeptide(L)'
;MGSKKANLRSFTPPLLTAPFLLALLGLSACGQVSAPEAPRAEITLPAAAPGGVPESALKDLPREAHRALDLIRTGGPFPYGGDGTVLGNRKRLLPA
;
A
#
# COMPACT_ATOMS: atom_id res chain seq x y z
N MET A 1 34.10 -41.48 -28.44
CA MET A 1 34.27 -40.04 -28.66
C MET A 1 34.23 -39.80 -30.17
N GLY A 2 33.21 -39.12 -30.69
CA GLY A 2 33.12 -38.87 -32.14
C GLY A 2 31.71 -38.63 -32.63
N SER A 3 31.00 -37.67 -32.04
CA SER A 3 29.68 -37.22 -32.48
C SER A 3 29.78 -36.68 -33.91
N LYS A 4 29.36 -37.48 -34.90
CA LYS A 4 29.29 -37.04 -36.29
C LYS A 4 27.92 -36.42 -36.56
N LYS A 5 27.95 -35.08 -36.52
CA LYS A 5 27.41 -34.16 -37.52
C LYS A 5 25.89 -34.13 -37.71
N ALA A 6 25.34 -33.04 -37.21
CA ALA A 6 24.08 -32.42 -37.62
C ALA A 6 23.91 -32.36 -39.14
N ASN A 7 22.74 -32.78 -39.63
CA ASN A 7 22.11 -32.22 -40.83
C ASN A 7 20.64 -32.68 -40.93
N LEU A 8 19.77 -32.21 -40.04
CA LEU A 8 18.34 -32.23 -40.37
C LEU A 8 18.02 -30.93 -41.10
N ARG A 9 18.24 -31.03 -42.40
CA ARG A 9 17.92 -30.05 -43.42
C ARG A 9 16.47 -29.60 -43.26
N SER A 10 16.30 -28.28 -43.15
CA SER A 10 15.23 -27.52 -43.80
C SER A 10 13.85 -28.17 -43.80
N PHE A 11 13.05 -27.92 -42.76
CA PHE A 11 11.59 -28.00 -42.89
C PHE A 11 10.95 -26.85 -42.12
N THR A 12 10.90 -25.71 -42.79
CA THR A 12 9.98 -24.61 -42.50
C THR A 12 8.61 -24.96 -43.08
N PRO A 13 7.56 -25.24 -42.26
CA PRO A 13 6.19 -25.08 -42.71
C PRO A 13 5.72 -23.64 -42.42
N PRO A 14 5.46 -22.80 -43.44
CA PRO A 14 5.02 -21.42 -43.28
C PRO A 14 3.50 -21.35 -43.03
N LEU A 15 3.01 -22.07 -42.02
CA LEU A 15 1.56 -22.21 -41.76
C LEU A 15 1.17 -21.99 -40.29
N LEU A 16 2.09 -21.51 -39.45
CA LEU A 16 1.84 -21.34 -38.01
C LEU A 16 1.89 -19.88 -37.52
N THR A 17 2.13 -18.90 -38.40
CA THR A 17 2.20 -17.48 -38.02
C THR A 17 0.83 -16.78 -38.00
N ALA A 18 -0.17 -17.30 -38.73
CA ALA A 18 -1.49 -16.68 -38.84
C ALA A 18 -2.35 -16.69 -37.55
N PRO A 19 -2.40 -17.76 -36.73
CA PRO A 19 -3.22 -17.72 -35.51
C PRO A 19 -2.55 -16.93 -34.37
N PHE A 20 -1.21 -16.79 -34.40
CA PHE A 20 -0.45 -16.10 -33.36
C PHE A 20 -0.64 -14.56 -33.42
N LEU A 21 -0.85 -14.01 -34.62
CA LEU A 21 -1.09 -12.58 -34.83
C LEU A 21 -2.54 -12.17 -34.49
N LEU A 22 -3.52 -13.06 -34.68
CA LEU A 22 -4.92 -12.82 -34.31
C LEU A 22 -5.15 -12.92 -32.79
N ALA A 23 -4.41 -13.80 -32.09
CA ALA A 23 -4.47 -13.93 -30.63
C ALA A 23 -3.85 -12.74 -29.87
N LEU A 24 -2.87 -12.04 -30.46
CA LEU A 24 -2.24 -10.87 -29.85
C LEU A 24 -3.12 -9.61 -29.89
N LEU A 25 -4.05 -9.51 -30.85
CA LEU A 25 -4.90 -8.33 -31.05
C LEU A 25 -6.19 -8.34 -30.21
N GLY A 26 -6.56 -9.49 -29.63
CA GLY A 26 -7.79 -9.65 -28.83
C GLY A 26 -7.66 -9.36 -27.33
N LEU A 27 -6.44 -9.18 -26.81
CA LEU A 27 -6.21 -9.01 -25.35
C LEU A 27 -6.32 -7.55 -24.87
N SER A 28 -6.49 -6.58 -25.77
CA SER A 28 -6.43 -5.15 -25.47
C SER A 28 -7.81 -4.48 -25.32
N ALA A 29 -8.78 -5.17 -24.71
CA ALA A 29 -10.13 -4.61 -24.51
C ALA A 29 -10.67 -4.72 -23.07
N CYS A 30 -9.87 -5.18 -22.11
CA CYS A 30 -10.27 -5.23 -20.71
C CYS A 30 -9.29 -4.42 -19.87
N GLY A 31 -9.56 -3.13 -19.64
CA GLY A 31 -8.60 -2.33 -18.89
C GLY A 31 -8.98 -0.90 -18.54
N GLN A 32 -10.24 -0.49 -18.62
CA GLN A 32 -10.66 0.84 -18.16
C GLN A 32 -11.93 0.73 -17.31
N VAL A 33 -11.88 -0.10 -16.27
CA VAL A 33 -12.78 0.11 -15.13
C VAL A 33 -12.18 1.29 -14.38
N SER A 34 -12.65 2.49 -14.72
CA SER A 34 -12.40 3.68 -13.91
C SER A 34 -12.95 3.39 -12.52
N ALA A 35 -12.07 3.25 -11.54
CA ALA A 35 -12.48 3.10 -10.16
C ALA A 35 -13.34 4.31 -9.81
N PRO A 36 -14.53 4.14 -9.20
CA PRO A 36 -15.24 5.30 -8.67
C PRO A 36 -14.30 5.94 -7.66
N GLU A 37 -13.92 7.20 -7.92
CA GLU A 37 -13.22 8.02 -6.94
C GLU A 37 -14.19 8.17 -5.78
N ALA A 38 -14.03 7.27 -4.79
CA ALA A 38 -14.73 7.35 -3.54
C ALA A 38 -14.49 8.76 -3.03
N PRO A 39 -15.55 9.52 -2.68
CA PRO A 39 -15.37 10.86 -2.15
C PRO A 39 -14.34 10.75 -1.04
N ARG A 40 -13.20 11.43 -1.20
CA ARG A 40 -12.29 11.67 -0.10
C ARG A 40 -13.18 12.30 0.96
N ALA A 41 -13.50 11.53 1.99
CA ALA A 41 -14.11 12.07 3.18
C ALA A 41 -13.07 13.04 3.71
N GLU A 42 -13.21 14.30 3.31
CA GLU A 42 -12.56 15.42 3.96
C GLU A 42 -13.14 15.38 5.36
N ILE A 43 -12.38 14.78 6.28
CA ILE A 43 -12.71 14.78 7.69
C ILE A 43 -12.69 16.26 8.05
N THR A 44 -13.86 16.88 8.01
CA THR A 44 -14.07 18.23 8.53
C THR A 44 -13.96 18.05 10.03
N LEU A 45 -12.74 18.08 10.53
CA LEU A 45 -12.47 18.10 11.96
C LEU A 45 -13.19 19.36 12.47
N PRO A 46 -14.07 19.24 13.48
CA PRO A 46 -14.68 20.41 14.08
C PRO A 46 -13.54 21.38 14.42
N ALA A 47 -13.68 22.63 13.98
CA ALA A 47 -12.71 23.69 14.25
C ALA A 47 -12.33 23.59 15.73
N ALA A 48 -11.05 23.33 16.01
CA ALA A 48 -10.55 23.05 17.34
C ALA A 48 -11.20 24.02 18.33
N ALA A 49 -11.92 23.48 19.32
CA ALA A 49 -12.59 24.29 20.31
C ALA A 49 -11.62 25.35 20.87
N PRO A 50 -12.07 26.57 21.20
CA PRO A 50 -11.18 27.56 21.81
C PRO A 50 -10.54 26.95 23.07
N GLY A 51 -9.22 26.68 23.01
CA GLY A 51 -8.49 25.88 24.01
C GLY A 51 -8.03 24.48 23.56
N GLY A 52 -8.19 24.11 22.28
CA GLY A 52 -7.81 22.82 21.73
C GLY A 52 -6.30 22.57 21.70
N VAL A 53 -5.92 21.28 21.69
CA VAL A 53 -4.54 20.84 21.49
C VAL A 53 -4.09 21.20 20.06
N PRO A 54 -2.93 21.85 19.88
CA PRO A 54 -2.43 22.17 18.53
C PRO A 54 -2.16 20.89 17.74
N GLU A 55 -2.48 20.92 16.45
CA GLU A 55 -2.20 19.81 15.54
C GLU A 55 -0.75 19.87 15.04
N SER A 56 -0.13 18.70 14.93
CA SER A 56 1.22 18.51 14.40
C SER A 56 1.22 17.36 13.40
N ALA A 57 1.88 17.53 12.24
CA ALA A 57 1.97 16.46 11.27
C ALA A 57 2.94 15.37 11.76
N LEU A 58 2.64 14.09 11.47
CA LEU A 58 3.46 12.97 11.92
C LEU A 58 4.93 13.09 11.46
N LYS A 59 5.18 13.59 10.26
CA LYS A 59 6.54 13.80 9.72
C LYS A 59 7.38 14.79 10.54
N ASP A 60 6.75 15.68 11.30
CA ASP A 60 7.41 16.69 12.12
C ASP A 60 7.76 16.14 13.52
N LEU A 61 7.26 14.94 13.86
CA LEU A 61 7.57 14.26 15.11
C LEU A 61 8.91 13.49 15.04
N PRO A 62 9.58 13.27 16.19
CA PRO A 62 10.76 12.41 16.26
C PRO A 62 10.50 10.97 15.79
N ARG A 63 11.54 10.26 15.34
CA ARG A 63 11.42 8.87 14.86
C ARG A 63 10.89 7.92 15.93
N GLU A 64 11.13 8.22 17.20
CA GLU A 64 10.63 7.48 18.35
C GLU A 64 9.10 7.47 18.39
N ALA A 65 8.45 8.59 18.04
CA ALA A 65 7.00 8.69 17.96
C ALA A 65 6.43 7.80 16.84
N HIS A 66 7.14 7.69 15.72
CA HIS A 66 6.75 6.80 14.61
C HIS A 66 6.79 5.35 15.06
N ARG A 67 7.88 4.94 15.73
CA ARG A 67 8.00 3.58 16.30
C ARG A 67 6.91 3.29 17.32
N ALA A 68 6.58 4.25 18.18
CA ALA A 68 5.51 4.10 19.16
C ALA A 68 4.14 3.90 18.47
N LEU A 69 3.85 4.64 17.40
CA LEU A 69 2.62 4.46 16.61
C LEU A 69 2.57 3.09 15.93
N ASP A 70 3.68 2.58 15.43
CA ASP A 70 3.74 1.24 14.84
C ASP A 70 3.43 0.17 15.90
N LEU A 71 4.01 0.28 17.11
CA LEU A 71 3.68 -0.61 18.23
C LEU A 71 2.22 -0.51 18.64
N ILE A 72 1.63 0.68 18.68
CA ILE A 72 0.21 0.87 18.97
C ILE A 72 -0.66 0.18 17.92
N ARG A 73 -0.30 0.31 16.63
CA ARG A 73 -1.01 -0.33 15.52
C ARG A 73 -0.93 -1.85 15.57
N THR A 74 0.22 -2.40 15.96
CA THR A 74 0.41 -3.86 16.07
C THR A 74 -0.07 -4.44 17.41
N GLY A 75 -0.46 -3.59 18.36
CA GLY A 75 -0.86 -4.02 19.71
C GLY A 75 0.31 -4.45 20.59
N GLY A 76 1.52 -3.96 20.32
CA GLY A 76 2.74 -4.27 21.07
C GLY A 76 3.65 -5.29 20.40
N PRO A 77 4.56 -5.95 21.16
CA PRO A 77 4.74 -5.82 22.61
C PRO A 77 5.27 -4.44 23.02
N PHE A 78 4.76 -3.89 24.12
CA PHE A 78 5.21 -2.60 24.63
C PHE A 78 6.42 -2.76 25.57
N PRO A 79 7.46 -1.92 25.43
CA PRO A 79 8.73 -2.11 26.14
C PRO A 79 8.67 -1.73 27.63
N TYR A 80 7.75 -0.86 28.04
CA TYR A 80 7.68 -0.35 29.40
C TYR A 80 6.40 -0.78 30.11
N GLY A 81 6.48 -1.05 31.41
CA GLY A 81 5.32 -1.48 32.21
C GLY A 81 4.22 -0.41 32.35
N GLY A 82 4.49 0.85 32.00
CA GLY A 82 3.49 1.92 31.97
C GLY A 82 2.75 2.04 30.63
N ASP A 83 3.23 1.38 29.58
CA ASP A 83 2.63 1.44 28.26
C ASP A 83 1.28 0.69 28.24
N GLY A 84 0.31 1.23 27.52
CA GLY A 84 -1.05 0.67 27.46
C GLY A 84 -1.90 0.88 28.72
N THR A 85 -1.40 1.57 29.74
CA THR A 85 -2.19 1.95 30.92
C THR A 85 -3.13 3.13 30.63
N VAL A 86 -4.17 3.29 31.45
CA VAL A 86 -5.17 4.36 31.27
C VAL A 86 -4.59 5.72 31.67
N LEU A 87 -4.67 6.70 30.77
CA LEU A 87 -4.31 8.09 31.05
C LEU A 87 -5.45 8.81 31.80
N GLY A 88 -5.26 9.10 33.09
CA GLY A 88 -6.31 9.68 33.94
C GLY A 88 -6.67 11.16 33.71
N ASN A 89 -6.03 11.88 32.77
CA ASN A 89 -6.30 13.29 32.42
C ASN A 89 -6.54 14.25 33.62
N ARG A 90 -5.78 14.12 34.72
CA ARG A 90 -6.02 14.87 35.98
C ARG A 90 -5.96 16.40 35.84
N LYS A 91 -5.16 16.89 34.87
CA LYS A 91 -5.03 18.32 34.58
C LYS A 91 -6.06 18.86 33.58
N ARG A 92 -6.93 17.98 33.03
CA ARG A 92 -8.00 18.33 32.07
C ARG A 92 -7.49 19.10 30.85
N LEU A 93 -6.34 18.69 30.31
CA LEU A 93 -5.79 19.28 29.09
C LEU A 93 -6.38 18.66 27.83
N LEU A 94 -6.88 17.43 27.94
CA LEU A 94 -7.63 16.76 26.89
C LEU A 94 -9.14 16.96 27.13
N PRO A 95 -9.96 16.98 26.06
CA PRO A 95 -11.42 16.98 26.19
C PRO A 95 -11.93 15.85 27.09
N ALA A 96 -13.06 16.12 27.75
CA ALA A 96 -13.74 15.18 28.64
C ALA A 96 -14.74 14.31 27.87
#